data_AF-A0A2V7CJ72-F1
#
_entry.id   AF-A0A2V7CJ72-F1
#
_cell.length_a   1.000
_cell.length_b   1.000
_cell.length_c   1.000
_cell.angle_alpha   90.00
_cell.angle_beta   90.00
_cell.angle_gamma   90.00
#
_symmetry.space_group_name_H-M   'P 1'
#
loop_
_entity.id
_entity.type
_entity.pdbx_description
1 polymer ?
#
loop_
_entity_poly.entity_id
_entity_poly.type
_entity_poly.pdbx_seq_one_letter_code
_entity_poly.pdbx_strand_id
1 'polypeptide(L)'
;MLDVEEVIHVEIEGSVHVFTLAEATSGQLATYAVSFAPYASGGGSIRIDKRRGLADLEGQLRRIGILDEFLEPALRAVRTTGQTDIPRVRLTPDEIAELGL
;
A
#
# COMPACT_ATOMS: atom_id res chain seq x y z
N MET A 1 14.95 16.25 34.52
CA MET A 1 14.61 14.91 34.02
C MET A 1 13.72 15.18 32.82
N LEU A 2 14.20 14.95 31.60
CA LEU A 2 13.36 15.15 30.42
C LEU A 2 12.46 13.92 30.35
N ASP A 3 11.17 14.11 30.61
CA ASP A 3 10.13 13.16 30.25
C ASP A 3 10.19 13.00 28.73
N VAL A 4 10.82 11.92 28.29
CA VAL A 4 10.77 11.49 26.90
C VAL A 4 9.36 10.94 26.74
N GLU A 5 8.43 11.75 26.23
CA GLU A 5 7.14 11.25 25.77
C GLU A 5 7.42 10.18 24.72
N GLU A 6 7.29 8.92 25.14
CA GLU A 6 7.33 7.77 24.26
C GLU A 6 6.10 7.92 23.36
N VAL A 7 6.30 8.48 22.17
CA VAL A 7 5.25 8.53 21.15
C VAL A 7 4.95 7.08 20.79
N ILE A 8 3.91 6.52 21.39
CA ILE A 8 3.38 5.22 21.04
C ILE A 8 2.82 5.38 19.63
N HIS A 9 3.63 5.05 18.63
CA HIS A 9 3.16 4.91 17.26
C HIS A 9 2.31 3.65 17.23
N VAL A 10 0.99 3.84 17.26
CA VAL A 10 0.05 2.72 17.18
C VAL A 10 0.10 2.19 15.75
N GLU A 11 0.84 1.11 15.54
CA GLU A 11 0.87 0.40 14.26
C GLU A 11 -0.38 -0.47 14.13
N ILE A 12 -1.01 -0.43 12.97
CA ILE A 12 -2.13 -1.26 12.59
C ILE A 12 -1.62 -2.33 11.64
N GLU A 13 -1.73 -3.59 12.04
CA GLU A 13 -1.36 -4.72 11.19
C GLU A 13 -2.51 -5.10 10.24
N GLY A 14 -2.18 -5.32 8.98
CA GLY A 14 -3.14 -5.69 7.93
C GLY A 14 -2.48 -6.18 6.65
N SER A 15 -3.29 -6.28 5.60
CA SER A 15 -2.83 -6.60 4.24
C SER A 15 -2.94 -5.38 3.33
N VAL A 16 -1.91 -5.12 2.53
CA VAL A 16 -1.99 -4.19 1.40
C VAL A 16 -2.36 -4.98 0.15
N HIS A 17 -3.42 -4.57 -0.54
CA HIS A 17 -3.86 -5.17 -1.79
C HIS A 17 -3.58 -4.18 -2.93
N VAL A 18 -2.95 -4.67 -3.99
CA VAL A 18 -2.71 -3.90 -5.21
C VAL A 18 -3.28 -4.62 -6.40
N PHE A 19 -4.04 -3.93 -7.24
CA PHE A 19 -4.60 -4.50 -8.47
C PHE A 19 -4.60 -3.50 -9.62
N THR A 20 -4.43 -3.99 -10.84
CA THR A 20 -4.47 -3.21 -12.07
C THR A 20 -5.92 -2.88 -12.41
N LEU A 21 -6.26 -1.60 -12.45
CA LEU A 21 -7.56 -1.09 -12.89
C LEU A 21 -7.63 -0.94 -14.41
N ALA A 22 -6.51 -0.55 -15.02
CA ALA A 22 -6.40 -0.38 -16.46
C ALA A 22 -4.98 -0.74 -16.89
N GLU A 23 -4.86 -1.60 -17.89
CA GLU A 23 -3.57 -1.95 -18.48
C GLU A 23 -2.96 -0.77 -19.22
N ALA A 24 -1.63 -0.76 -19.34
CA ALA A 24 -0.95 0.22 -20.15
C ALA A 24 -1.29 -0.01 -21.63
N THR A 25 -1.61 1.06 -22.34
CA THR A 25 -1.80 1.05 -23.79
C THR A 25 -0.79 2.01 -24.44
N SER A 26 -0.72 2.03 -25.77
CA SER A 26 0.20 2.94 -26.47
C SER A 26 -0.08 4.39 -26.06
N GLY A 27 0.89 5.01 -25.36
CA GLY A 27 0.78 6.39 -24.87
C GLY A 27 0.03 6.57 -23.55
N GLN A 28 -0.40 5.49 -22.87
CA GLN A 28 -1.06 5.57 -21.57
C GLN A 28 -0.40 4.66 -20.53
N LEU A 29 -0.16 5.21 -19.35
CA LEU A 29 0.34 4.43 -18.20
C LEU A 29 -0.77 3.54 -17.64
N ALA A 30 -0.38 2.36 -17.14
CA ALA A 30 -1.28 1.51 -16.37
C ALA A 30 -1.83 2.26 -15.15
N THR A 31 -3.06 1.96 -14.77
CA THR A 31 -3.66 2.47 -13.53
C THR A 31 -3.74 1.34 -12.52
N TYR A 32 -3.27 1.58 -11.31
CA TYR A 32 -3.30 0.65 -10.19
C TYR A 32 -4.24 1.16 -9.11
N ALA A 33 -4.88 0.26 -8.41
CA ALA A 33 -5.59 0.49 -7.17
C ALA A 33 -4.76 -0.06 -6.02
N VAL A 34 -4.62 0.72 -4.95
CA VAL A 34 -4.01 0.30 -3.69
C VAL A 34 -5.04 0.39 -2.59
N SER A 35 -5.07 -0.60 -1.71
CA SER A 35 -5.93 -0.58 -0.53
C SER A 35 -5.27 -1.29 0.65
N PHE A 36 -5.74 -0.98 1.86
CA PHE A 36 -5.27 -1.58 3.10
C PHE A 36 -6.45 -2.16 3.88
N ALA A 37 -6.28 -3.40 4.34
CA ALA A 37 -7.25 -4.15 5.11
C ALA A 37 -6.66 -4.51 6.49
N PRO A 38 -6.99 -3.78 7.56
CA PRO A 38 -6.57 -4.12 8.92
C PRO A 38 -7.10 -5.48 9.35
N TYR A 39 -6.29 -6.29 10.03
CA TYR A 39 -6.75 -7.57 10.58
C TYR A 39 -7.69 -7.40 11.78
N ALA A 40 -7.50 -6.34 12.55
CA ALA A 40 -8.32 -6.04 13.74
C ALA A 40 -9.69 -5.44 13.40
N SER A 41 -9.86 -4.89 12.19
CA SER A 41 -11.09 -4.22 11.78
C SER A 41 -11.93 -5.19 10.96
N GLY A 42 -12.87 -5.88 11.60
CA GLY A 42 -13.79 -6.80 10.93
C GLY A 42 -14.59 -6.13 9.82
N GLY A 43 -14.11 -6.22 8.57
CA GLY A 43 -14.87 -5.86 7.37
C GLY A 43 -15.19 -4.38 7.19
N GLY A 44 -14.23 -3.48 7.46
CA GLY A 44 -14.37 -2.05 7.13
C GLY A 44 -14.29 -1.80 5.61
N SER A 45 -15.03 -0.82 5.11
CA SER A 45 -15.01 -0.40 3.70
C SER A 45 -13.59 -0.19 3.21
N ILE A 46 -13.20 -0.94 2.18
CA ILE A 46 -11.92 -0.82 1.50
C ILE A 46 -11.92 0.50 0.73
N ARG A 47 -11.27 1.53 1.28
CA ARG A 47 -10.93 2.71 0.47
C ARG A 47 -9.83 2.31 -0.52
N ILE A 48 -9.90 2.87 -1.72
CA ILE A 48 -9.00 2.54 -2.83
C ILE A 48 -8.39 3.83 -3.34
N ASP A 49 -7.06 3.90 -3.34
CA ASP A 49 -6.33 4.97 -4.00
C ASP A 49 -5.83 4.54 -5.39
N LYS A 50 -5.86 5.47 -6.33
CA LYS A 50 -5.56 5.20 -7.74
C LYS A 50 -4.20 5.79 -8.11
N ARG A 51 -3.30 4.94 -8.60
CA ARG A 51 -1.96 5.35 -9.05
C ARG A 51 -1.77 5.19 -10.54
N ARG A 52 -1.03 6.11 -11.15
CA ARG A 52 -0.76 6.11 -12.60
C ARG A 52 0.70 5.77 -12.87
N GLY A 53 0.92 4.59 -13.42
CA GLY A 53 2.25 4.07 -13.75
C GLY A 53 2.92 3.38 -12.57
N LEU A 54 3.85 2.48 -12.91
CA LEU A 54 4.52 1.62 -11.95
C LEU A 54 5.41 2.41 -10.97
N ALA A 55 6.07 3.47 -11.45
CA ALA A 55 6.95 4.28 -10.62
C ALA A 55 6.19 5.05 -9.52
N ASP A 56 4.96 5.49 -9.80
CA ASP A 56 4.10 6.17 -8.82
C ASP A 56 3.58 5.19 -7.77
N LEU A 57 3.19 3.98 -8.20
CA LEU A 57 2.87 2.87 -7.30
C LEU A 57 4.05 2.52 -6.39
N GLU A 58 5.25 2.31 -6.97
CA GLU A 58 6.47 1.99 -6.24
C GLU A 58 6.82 3.08 -5.21
N GLY A 59 6.77 4.35 -5.63
CA GLY A 59 7.03 5.48 -4.75
C GLY A 59 6.01 5.64 -3.61
N GLN A 60 4.77 5.20 -3.80
CA GLN A 60 3.78 5.15 -2.71
C GLN A 60 4.09 4.03 -1.73
N LEU A 61 4.30 2.80 -2.23
CA LEU A 61 4.55 1.64 -1.38
C LEU A 61 5.81 1.84 -0.53
N ARG A 62 6.86 2.49 -1.06
CA ARG A 62 8.01 2.87 -0.24
C ARG A 62 7.70 3.92 0.83
N ARG A 63 6.86 4.90 0.51
CA ARG A 63 6.47 5.97 1.45
C ARG A 63 5.70 5.44 2.66
N ILE A 64 4.92 4.39 2.47
CA ILE A 64 4.18 3.72 3.56
C ILE A 64 4.98 2.59 4.22
N GLY A 65 6.30 2.58 4.06
CA GLY A 65 7.17 1.67 4.80
C GLY A 65 7.25 0.24 4.26
N ILE A 66 6.73 -0.07 3.06
CA ILE A 66 6.93 -1.41 2.47
C ILE A 66 8.41 -1.61 2.15
N LEU A 67 9.01 -2.61 2.78
CA LEU A 67 10.41 -2.98 2.59
C LEU A 67 10.65 -3.52 1.17
N ASP A 68 11.85 -3.28 0.63
CA ASP A 68 12.21 -3.67 -0.74
C ASP A 68 12.04 -5.19 -0.98
N GLU A 69 12.24 -6.02 0.05
CA GLU A 69 12.06 -7.49 -0.02
C GLU A 69 10.62 -7.93 -0.32
N PHE A 70 9.63 -7.12 0.07
CA PHE A 70 8.21 -7.35 -0.25
C PHE A 70 7.79 -6.55 -1.49
N LEU A 71 8.43 -5.41 -1.75
CA LEU A 71 8.10 -4.51 -2.83
C LEU A 71 8.39 -5.11 -4.21
N GLU A 72 9.61 -5.62 -4.44
CA GLU A 72 9.97 -6.16 -5.76
C GLU A 72 9.09 -7.35 -6.19
N PRO A 73 8.80 -8.34 -5.31
CA PRO A 73 7.87 -9.41 -5.64
C PRO A 73 6.45 -8.90 -5.91
N ALA A 74 5.97 -7.91 -5.15
CA ALA A 74 4.65 -7.32 -5.33
C ALA A 74 4.52 -6.60 -6.68
N LEU A 75 5.48 -5.75 -7.03
CA LEU A 75 5.51 -5.03 -8.31
C LEU A 75 5.64 -6.00 -9.49
N ARG A 76 6.39 -7.09 -9.33
CA ARG A 76 6.46 -8.17 -10.34
C ARG A 76 5.10 -8.85 -10.48
N ALA A 77 4.50 -9.28 -9.37
CA ALA A 77 3.22 -9.96 -9.35
C ALA A 77 2.14 -9.13 -10.04
N VAL A 78 1.93 -7.88 -9.62
CA VAL A 78 0.89 -7.00 -10.20
C VAL A 78 1.07 -6.78 -11.71
N ARG A 79 2.32 -6.74 -12.20
CA ARG A 79 2.60 -6.66 -13.65
C ARG A 79 2.26 -7.94 -14.41
N THR A 80 2.42 -9.09 -13.77
CA THR A 80 2.26 -10.40 -14.43
C THR A 80 0.85 -10.97 -14.31
N THR A 81 0.18 -10.75 -13.17
CA THR A 81 -1.10 -11.35 -12.84
C THR A 81 -2.21 -10.30 -12.70
N GLY A 82 -1.86 -9.01 -12.76
CA GLY A 82 -2.79 -7.91 -12.55
C GLY A 82 -3.09 -7.63 -11.08
N GLN A 83 -2.57 -8.41 -10.12
CA GLN A 83 -2.85 -8.21 -8.69
C GLN A 83 -1.78 -8.81 -7.77
N THR A 84 -1.70 -8.32 -6.54
CA THR A 84 -0.86 -8.86 -5.48
C THR A 84 -1.37 -8.46 -4.10
N ASP A 85 -1.05 -9.30 -3.12
CA ASP A 85 -1.34 -9.09 -1.71
C ASP A 85 -0.04 -9.09 -0.92
N ILE A 86 0.18 -8.06 -0.11
CA ILE A 86 1.31 -7.95 0.81
C ILE A 86 0.73 -8.12 2.22
N PRO A 87 0.87 -9.31 2.84
CA PRO A 87 0.32 -9.57 4.16
C PRO A 87 1.23 -9.02 5.28
N ARG A 88 0.66 -8.87 6.48
CA ARG A 88 1.37 -8.47 7.72
C ARG A 88 2.10 -7.14 7.60
N VAL A 89 1.56 -6.23 6.81
CA VAL A 89 2.03 -4.85 6.75
C VAL A 89 1.57 -4.14 8.01
N ARG A 90 2.49 -3.41 8.65
CA ARG A 90 2.22 -2.58 9.81
C ARG A 90 2.30 -1.13 9.37
N LEU A 91 1.16 -0.44 9.43
CA LEU A 91 1.06 0.96 9.05
C LEU A 91 0.60 1.78 10.24
N THR A 92 1.22 2.94 10.44
CA THR A 92 0.72 4.01 11.29
C THR A 92 -0.52 4.67 10.65
N PRO A 93 -1.35 5.38 11.43
CA PRO A 93 -2.48 6.14 10.88
C PRO A 93 -2.07 7.14 9.79
N ASP A 94 -0.89 7.74 9.90
CA ASP A 94 -0.37 8.69 8.90
C ASP A 94 -0.01 7.99 7.59
N GLU A 95 0.58 6.79 7.64
CA GLU A 95 0.88 5.98 6.45
C GLU A 95 -0.40 5.45 5.78
N ILE A 96 -1.44 5.14 6.57
CA ILE A 96 -2.78 4.82 6.05
C ILE A 96 -3.37 6.05 5.34
N ALA A 97 -3.20 7.26 5.91
CA ALA A 97 -3.65 8.49 5.28
C ALA A 97 -2.89 8.80 3.96
N GLU A 98 -1.60 8.44 3.85
CA GLU A 98 -0.81 8.53 2.60
C GLU A 98 -1.32 7.58 1.50
N LEU A 99 -2.03 6.51 1.88
CA LEU A 99 -2.79 5.69 0.96
C LEU A 99 -4.14 6.32 0.58
N GLY A 100 -4.45 7.54 1.04
CA GLY A 100 -5.76 8.15 0.85
C GLY A 100 -6.89 7.43 1.59
N LEU A 101 -6.55 6.67 2.65
CA LEU A 101 -7.46 5.81 3.41
C LEU A 101 -7.84 6.41 4.76
#